data_AF-A0A1J4KJU9-F1
#
_entry.id   AF-A0A1J4KJU9-F1
#
_cell.length_a   1.000
_cell.length_b   1.000
_cell.length_c   1.000
_cell.angle_alpha   90.00
_cell.angle_beta   90.00
_cell.angle_gamma   90.00
#
_symmetry.space_group_name_H-M   'P 1'
#
loop_
_entity.id
_entity.type
_entity.pdbx_description
1 polymer ?
#
loop_
_entity_poly.entity_id
_entity_poly.type
_entity_poly.pdbx_seq_one_letter_code
_entity_poly.pdbx_strand_id
1 'polypeptide(L)'
;MYKIVVKFNLNRTFSISNKDEMCAEPAEGIFSFTQQGQTHPICYPKDDFHSSQSSRASRSPRNRKVTKFDRAKKTLLEGKELKNPDPSLFPDLTESLKTDYENLMKSGKVKDSQKVYNAFKKSIEIEKNLQAYQKVNEIQEDILNRLNSAKQEKKNMEKTIKNTERNMGIYFEREEEELIQKQDDEFEQFNESWESEKKQRNYNKTSEQLRLLRTQADKLLLNKQYQESAICEKKANELEMMEMMQKNNEMNYDYSNSLQKLREKHAKEQKVLKGRQKMRRTEFISIKNSELKKIDSKIAKIEVEYQKSNEPYFINRIRKSFELTSSKDEQNKETPRARVYRNVGKKDIIVAEFNEIPLPPLRPEERIYKATMLRKSATITPRRMSSNY
;
A
#
# COMPACT_ATOMS: atom_id res chain seq x y z
N MET A 1 -25.57 -43.53 -38.07
CA MET A 1 -26.16 -42.34 -37.41
C MET A 1 -25.97 -42.48 -35.91
N TYR A 2 -25.05 -41.72 -35.31
CA TYR A 2 -24.81 -41.76 -33.87
C TYR A 2 -25.70 -40.71 -33.18
N LYS A 3 -26.57 -41.16 -32.25
CA LYS A 3 -27.33 -40.29 -31.36
C LYS A 3 -26.43 -39.86 -30.21
N ILE A 4 -26.03 -38.59 -30.20
CA ILE A 4 -25.41 -37.95 -29.04
C ILE A 4 -26.55 -37.43 -28.16
N VAL A 5 -26.71 -38.03 -26.98
CA VAL A 5 -27.65 -37.59 -25.96
C VAL A 5 -26.88 -36.70 -24.99
N VAL A 6 -27.09 -35.38 -25.08
CA VAL A 6 -26.57 -34.42 -24.10
C VAL A 6 -27.60 -34.27 -22.99
N LYS A 7 -27.29 -34.80 -21.79
CA LYS A 7 -28.09 -34.57 -20.58
C LYS A 7 -27.62 -33.27 -19.93
N PHE A 8 -28.44 -32.22 -19.96
CA PHE A 8 -28.26 -31.04 -19.13
C PHE A 8 -28.85 -31.30 -17.74
N ASN A 9 -28.01 -31.15 -16.72
CA ASN A 9 -28.40 -31.28 -15.32
C ASN A 9 -28.75 -29.88 -14.80
N LEU A 10 -30.04 -29.52 -14.86
CA LEU A 10 -30.58 -28.31 -14.25
C LEU A 10 -31.06 -28.67 -12.84
N ASN A 11 -30.23 -28.41 -11.83
CA ASN A 11 -30.65 -28.32 -10.44
C ASN A 11 -29.66 -27.45 -9.67
N ARG A 12 -29.88 -26.13 -9.73
CA ARG A 12 -29.31 -25.20 -8.75
C ARG A 12 -30.31 -24.09 -8.48
N THR A 13 -31.27 -24.40 -7.62
CA THR A 13 -32.15 -23.41 -7.00
C THR A 13 -31.33 -22.62 -5.98
N PHE A 14 -31.00 -21.37 -6.29
CA PHE A 14 -30.56 -20.41 -5.28
C PHE A 14 -31.79 -19.66 -4.76
N SER A 15 -32.08 -19.86 -3.46
CA SER A 15 -33.07 -19.08 -2.75
C SER A 15 -32.56 -17.65 -2.54
N ILE A 16 -33.25 -16.70 -3.16
CA ILE A 16 -33.08 -15.27 -2.87
C ILE A 16 -33.80 -15.01 -1.54
N SER A 17 -33.05 -14.73 -0.48
CA SER A 17 -33.57 -14.27 0.80
C SER A 17 -33.01 -12.89 1.12
N ASN A 18 -33.90 -11.91 1.02
CA ASN A 18 -34.00 -10.64 1.74
C ASN A 18 -32.78 -9.70 1.84
N LYS A 19 -32.97 -8.60 1.09
CA LYS A 19 -32.66 -7.20 1.40
C LYS A 19 -32.31 -6.92 2.87
N ASP A 20 -31.07 -6.52 3.10
CA ASP A 20 -30.72 -5.51 4.09
C ASP A 20 -30.14 -4.30 3.36
N GLU A 21 -30.79 -3.16 3.54
CA GLU A 21 -30.31 -1.84 3.16
C GLU A 21 -29.00 -1.53 3.90
N MET A 22 -27.88 -1.62 3.20
CA MET A 22 -26.65 -0.95 3.65
C MET A 22 -26.44 0.30 2.80
N CYS A 23 -26.62 1.45 3.44
CA CYS A 23 -26.24 2.76 2.93
C CYS A 23 -24.77 2.72 2.47
N ALA A 24 -24.57 2.84 1.16
CA ALA A 24 -23.25 3.05 0.58
C ALA A 24 -22.80 4.50 0.86
N GLU A 25 -21.88 4.67 1.81
CA GLU A 25 -21.09 5.89 1.91
C GLU A 25 -20.16 6.02 0.69
N PRO A 26 -19.97 7.24 0.15
CA PRO A 26 -19.05 7.48 -0.94
C PRO A 26 -17.60 7.30 -0.46
N ALA A 27 -16.83 6.52 -1.21
CA ALA A 27 -15.38 6.41 -1.06
C ALA A 27 -14.70 7.72 -1.48
N GLU A 28 -14.67 8.70 -0.58
CA GLU A 28 -13.79 9.85 -0.68
C GLU A 28 -12.34 9.40 -0.45
N GLY A 29 -11.43 9.93 -1.27
CA GLY A 29 -10.00 9.63 -1.20
C GLY A 29 -9.39 10.13 0.10
N ILE A 30 -8.62 9.26 0.77
CA ILE A 30 -7.96 9.62 2.03
C ILE A 30 -6.51 9.13 1.99
N PHE A 31 -5.64 10.02 1.50
CA PHE A 31 -4.24 10.09 1.90
C PHE A 31 -4.06 11.42 2.65
N SER A 32 -4.54 11.48 3.89
CA SER A 32 -4.26 12.58 4.82
C SER A 32 -3.72 11.99 6.11
N PHE A 33 -2.41 12.11 6.28
CA PHE A 33 -1.69 11.70 7.46
C PHE A 33 -1.83 12.80 8.52
N THR A 34 -2.83 12.68 9.40
CA THR A 34 -3.00 13.57 10.55
C THR A 34 -2.39 12.89 11.77
N GLN A 35 -1.22 13.37 12.21
CA GLN A 35 -0.63 12.99 13.49
C GLN A 35 -1.54 13.46 14.63
N GLN A 36 -2.11 12.53 15.39
CA GLN A 36 -2.72 12.83 16.69
C GLN A 36 -1.66 12.69 17.79
N GLY A 37 -1.52 13.76 18.55
CA GLY A 37 -0.54 13.93 19.61
C GLY A 37 -0.77 13.00 20.81
N GLN A 38 0.34 12.63 21.42
CA GLN A 38 0.42 11.97 22.71
C GLN A 38 0.03 12.96 23.82
N THR A 39 -0.91 12.58 24.68
CA THR A 39 -1.05 13.16 26.03
C THR A 39 -0.73 12.08 27.05
N HIS A 40 0.49 12.12 27.59
CA HIS A 40 0.84 11.36 28.79
C HIS A 40 0.40 12.15 30.04
N PRO A 41 -0.20 11.51 31.05
CA PRO A 41 -0.52 12.16 32.31
C PRO A 41 0.76 12.41 33.12
N ILE A 42 0.92 13.66 33.56
CA ILE A 42 1.92 14.12 34.50
C ILE A 42 1.60 13.50 35.86
N CYS A 43 2.47 12.60 36.35
CA CYS A 43 2.39 12.04 37.70
C CYS A 43 3.43 12.76 38.57
N TYR A 44 2.96 13.58 39.51
CA TYR A 44 3.78 14.27 40.50
C TYR A 44 4.24 13.28 41.59
N PRO A 45 5.48 13.36 42.08
CA PRO A 45 5.87 12.65 43.31
C PRO A 45 5.21 13.32 44.52
N LYS A 46 4.60 12.53 45.39
CA LYS A 46 4.14 12.97 46.71
C LYS A 46 5.33 13.10 47.65
N ASP A 47 5.48 14.28 48.22
CA ASP A 47 6.30 14.56 49.38
C ASP A 47 5.64 13.98 50.65
N ASP A 48 6.22 12.91 51.22
CA ASP A 48 5.88 12.47 52.56
C ASP A 48 7.01 12.88 53.53
N PHE A 49 6.77 14.03 54.15
CA PHE A 49 7.48 14.55 55.32
C PHE A 49 7.15 13.68 56.55
N HIS A 50 8.08 12.83 56.97
CA HIS A 50 8.05 12.26 58.33
C HIS A 50 9.29 12.69 59.12
N SER A 51 9.07 13.75 59.90
CA SER A 51 9.81 14.06 61.12
C SER A 51 9.68 12.89 62.10
N SER A 52 10.80 12.32 62.55
CA SER A 52 10.84 11.46 63.73
C SER A 52 12.18 11.60 64.46
N GLN A 53 12.04 12.34 65.55
CA GLN A 53 12.80 12.40 66.79
C GLN A 53 13.85 11.29 67.05
N SER A 54 15.05 11.78 67.40
CA SER A 54 15.79 11.45 68.63
C SER A 54 15.64 10.03 69.20
N SER A 55 16.74 9.29 69.14
CA SER A 55 17.21 8.50 70.28
C SER A 55 18.74 8.48 70.34
N ARG A 56 19.28 9.14 71.36
CA ARG A 56 20.66 8.99 71.85
C ARG A 56 20.82 7.55 72.33
N ALA A 57 21.57 6.74 71.60
CA ALA A 57 22.10 5.47 72.07
C ALA A 57 23.60 5.43 71.80
N SER A 58 24.37 5.52 72.89
CA SER A 58 25.80 5.30 72.98
C SER A 58 26.17 3.91 72.41
N ARG A 59 26.74 3.91 71.21
CA ARG A 59 27.29 2.70 70.58
C ARG A 59 28.81 2.67 70.75
N SER A 60 29.24 1.63 71.46
CA SER A 60 30.55 0.97 71.42
C SER A 60 31.26 1.06 70.05
N PRO A 61 32.62 1.11 70.00
CA PRO A 61 33.38 1.32 68.77
C PRO A 61 33.15 0.17 67.78
N ARG A 62 32.15 0.35 66.91
CA ARG A 62 31.87 -0.53 65.78
C ARG A 62 33.02 -0.42 64.80
N ASN A 63 33.67 -1.57 64.54
CA ASN A 63 34.50 -1.80 63.37
C ASN A 63 33.88 -1.12 62.13
N ARG A 64 34.48 -0.02 61.67
CA ARG A 64 34.06 0.69 60.45
C ARG A 64 34.09 -0.32 59.30
N LYS A 65 32.91 -0.67 58.76
CA LYS A 65 32.82 -1.45 57.54
C LYS A 65 33.51 -0.65 56.44
N VAL A 66 34.69 -1.10 56.01
CA VAL A 66 35.45 -0.48 54.92
C VAL A 66 34.52 -0.34 53.72
N THR A 67 34.23 0.90 53.32
CA THR A 67 33.28 1.20 52.25
C THR A 67 33.84 0.72 50.90
N LYS A 68 32.99 0.50 49.90
CA LYS A 68 33.46 0.12 48.54
C LYS A 68 34.42 1.17 47.97
N PHE A 69 34.17 2.44 48.28
CA PHE A 69 35.02 3.58 47.97
C PHE A 69 36.42 3.44 48.58
N ASP A 70 36.52 3.20 49.89
CA ASP A 70 37.81 3.04 50.59
C ASP A 70 38.61 1.85 50.04
N ARG A 71 37.92 0.76 49.68
CA ARG A 71 38.56 -0.39 49.03
C ARG A 71 39.09 -0.02 47.66
N ALA A 72 38.31 0.68 46.84
CA ALA A 72 38.74 1.10 45.51
C ALA A 72 39.96 2.05 45.57
N LYS A 73 39.90 3.04 46.48
CA LYS A 73 41.00 3.98 46.75
C LYS A 73 42.27 3.26 47.18
N LYS A 74 42.17 2.36 48.16
CA LYS A 74 43.31 1.54 48.63
C LYS A 74 43.88 0.67 47.51
N THR A 75 43.02 0.01 46.71
CA THR A 75 43.45 -0.86 45.61
C THR A 75 44.23 -0.09 44.53
N LEU A 76 43.80 1.13 44.20
CA LEU A 76 44.49 2.00 43.24
C LEU A 76 45.82 2.51 43.78
N LEU A 77 45.89 2.87 45.06
CA LEU A 77 47.14 3.29 45.73
C LEU A 77 48.17 2.16 45.79
N GLU A 78 47.71 0.90 45.92
CA GLU A 78 48.55 -0.30 45.80
C GLU A 78 48.95 -0.61 44.35
N GLY A 79 48.40 0.13 43.37
CA GLY A 79 48.69 -0.03 41.95
C GLY A 79 47.99 -1.23 41.28
N LYS A 80 47.07 -1.89 41.99
CA LYS A 80 46.31 -3.06 41.51
C LYS A 80 45.14 -2.63 40.63
N GLU A 81 44.77 -3.49 39.68
CA GLU A 81 43.59 -3.29 38.83
C GLU A 81 42.29 -3.54 39.60
N LEU A 82 41.29 -2.70 39.37
CA LEU A 82 39.96 -2.85 39.95
C LEU A 82 39.17 -3.89 39.14
N LYS A 83 38.69 -4.95 39.79
CA LYS A 83 37.75 -5.90 39.19
C LYS A 83 36.34 -5.31 39.23
N ASN A 84 35.70 -5.16 38.07
CA ASN A 84 34.34 -4.62 37.89
C ASN A 84 34.14 -3.26 38.57
N PRO A 85 34.82 -2.20 38.08
CA PRO A 85 34.71 -0.87 38.66
C PRO A 85 33.31 -0.29 38.48
N ASP A 86 32.71 0.20 39.57
CA ASP A 86 31.39 0.82 39.60
C ASP A 86 31.49 2.28 39.08
N PRO A 87 30.87 2.64 37.93
CA PRO A 87 31.04 3.94 37.31
C PRO A 87 30.66 5.12 38.20
N SER A 88 29.68 4.95 39.11
CA SER A 88 29.21 6.03 39.97
C SER A 88 30.22 6.45 41.05
N LEU A 89 31.23 5.61 41.34
CA LEU A 89 32.21 5.87 42.39
C LEU A 89 33.42 6.68 41.90
N PHE A 90 33.65 6.78 40.59
CA PHE A 90 34.86 7.38 40.02
C PHE A 90 34.95 8.91 40.12
N PRO A 91 33.86 9.68 40.00
CA PRO A 91 33.91 11.14 40.19
C PRO A 91 34.41 11.51 41.60
N ASP A 92 33.82 10.91 42.64
CA ASP A 92 34.22 11.16 44.03
C ASP A 92 35.65 10.63 44.30
N LEU A 93 36.03 9.52 43.66
CA LEU A 93 37.32 8.88 43.85
C LEU A 93 38.46 9.66 43.21
N THR A 94 38.24 10.21 42.01
CA THR A 94 39.19 11.08 41.32
C THR A 94 39.39 12.39 42.08
N GLU A 95 38.32 13.00 42.58
CA GLU A 95 38.40 14.21 43.41
C GLU A 95 39.14 13.96 44.73
N SER A 96 38.86 12.83 45.39
CA SER A 96 39.55 12.45 46.63
C SER A 96 41.04 12.15 46.44
N LEU A 97 41.43 11.50 45.34
CA LEU A 97 42.85 11.26 45.03
C LEU A 97 43.56 12.55 44.60
N LYS A 98 42.87 13.48 43.92
CA LYS A 98 43.41 14.80 43.57
C LYS A 98 43.71 15.64 44.80
N THR A 99 42.76 15.72 45.73
CA THR A 99 42.92 16.44 47.00
C THR A 99 44.03 15.84 47.86
N ASP A 100 44.11 14.51 47.96
CA ASP A 100 45.22 13.82 48.65
C ASP A 100 46.59 14.16 48.02
N TYR A 101 46.67 14.19 46.69
CA TYR A 101 47.88 14.57 45.97
C TYR A 101 48.30 16.01 46.27
N GLU A 102 47.37 16.96 46.18
CA GLU A 102 47.63 18.38 46.46
C GLU A 102 48.10 18.59 47.92
N ASN A 103 47.51 17.86 48.87
CA ASN A 103 47.90 17.92 50.28
C ASN A 103 49.29 17.32 50.53
N LEU A 104 49.64 16.22 49.86
CA LEU A 104 50.98 15.62 49.96
C LEU A 104 52.07 16.46 49.30
N MET A 105 51.73 17.16 48.20
CA MET A 105 52.62 18.15 47.58
C MET A 105 52.86 19.35 48.50
N LYS A 106 51.80 19.90 49.12
CA LYS A 106 51.92 21.01 50.10
C LYS A 106 52.75 20.65 51.33
N SER A 107 52.73 19.37 51.75
CA SER A 107 53.49 18.88 52.91
C SER A 107 54.91 18.40 52.57
N GLY A 108 55.37 18.52 51.32
CA GLY A 108 56.74 18.18 50.90
C GLY A 108 57.02 16.67 50.80
N LYS A 109 56.00 15.81 50.91
CA LYS A 109 56.15 14.34 50.83
C LYS A 109 56.14 13.84 49.38
N VAL A 110 57.23 14.12 48.66
CA VAL A 110 57.32 13.89 47.21
C VAL A 110 57.07 12.43 46.82
N LYS A 111 57.66 11.45 47.54
CA LYS A 111 57.52 10.02 47.20
C LYS A 111 56.07 9.52 47.32
N ASP A 112 55.36 9.95 48.35
CA ASP A 112 53.97 9.55 48.56
C ASP A 112 53.05 10.29 47.59
N SER A 113 53.33 11.58 47.32
CA SER A 113 52.60 12.35 46.31
C SER A 113 52.67 11.69 44.92
N GLN A 114 53.81 11.12 44.53
CA GLN A 114 53.96 10.42 43.25
C GLN A 114 53.09 9.16 43.18
N LYS A 115 52.97 8.41 44.28
CA LYS A 115 52.10 7.21 44.33
C LYS A 115 50.63 7.60 44.18
N VAL A 116 50.19 8.64 44.90
CA VAL A 116 48.82 9.16 44.79
C VAL A 116 48.55 9.72 43.40
N TYR A 117 49.51 10.42 42.80
CA TYR A 117 49.39 10.93 41.44
C TYR A 117 49.25 9.80 40.39
N ASN A 118 50.02 8.72 40.53
CA ASN A 118 49.89 7.55 39.66
C ASN A 118 48.52 6.88 39.83
N ALA A 119 48.01 6.77 41.06
CA ALA A 119 46.67 6.26 41.34
C ALA A 119 45.57 7.16 40.76
N PHE A 120 45.72 8.48 40.87
CA PHE A 120 44.83 9.49 40.28
C PHE A 120 44.80 9.40 38.75
N LYS A 121 45.97 9.31 38.10
CA LYS A 121 46.04 9.10 36.65
C LYS A 121 45.32 7.82 36.21
N LYS A 122 45.55 6.72 36.93
CA LYS A 122 44.86 5.45 36.67
C LYS A 122 43.35 5.56 36.87
N SER A 123 42.88 6.27 37.91
CA SER A 123 41.44 6.42 38.14
C SER A 123 40.75 7.21 37.02
N ILE A 124 41.39 8.28 36.52
CA ILE A 124 40.90 9.04 35.35
C ILE A 124 40.82 8.14 34.12
N GLU A 125 41.85 7.32 33.87
CA GLU A 125 41.86 6.42 32.71
C GLU A 125 40.71 5.39 32.79
N ILE A 126 40.50 4.80 33.96
CA ILE A 126 39.40 3.84 34.18
C ILE A 126 38.04 4.52 34.02
N GLU A 127 37.86 5.71 34.57
CA GLU A 127 36.62 6.49 34.43
C GLU A 127 36.29 6.77 32.96
N LYS A 128 37.28 7.26 32.20
CA LYS A 128 37.13 7.52 30.75
C LYS A 128 36.74 6.27 29.98
N ASN A 129 37.36 5.13 30.31
CA ASN A 129 37.03 3.86 29.69
C ASN A 129 35.59 3.45 29.99
N LEU A 130 35.15 3.57 31.25
CA LEU A 130 33.78 3.26 31.65
C LEU A 130 32.74 4.14 30.94
N GLN A 131 32.99 5.45 30.86
CA GLN A 131 32.13 6.38 30.13
C GLN A 131 32.06 6.04 28.64
N ALA A 132 33.20 5.69 28.02
CA ALA A 132 33.23 5.25 26.63
C ALA A 132 32.41 3.96 26.41
N TYR A 133 32.51 2.98 27.31
CA TYR A 133 31.70 1.76 27.25
C TYR A 133 30.20 2.03 27.41
N GLN A 134 29.82 2.89 28.36
CA GLN A 134 28.42 3.30 28.54
C GLN A 134 27.87 3.92 27.25
N LYS A 135 28.64 4.79 26.59
CA LYS A 135 28.24 5.41 25.33
C LYS A 135 28.14 4.44 24.16
N VAL A 136 29.05 3.48 24.08
CA VAL A 136 28.94 2.39 23.09
C VAL A 136 27.65 1.62 23.31
N ASN A 137 27.31 1.26 24.55
CA ASN A 137 26.08 0.55 24.87
C ASN A 137 24.83 1.38 24.51
N GLU A 138 24.80 2.67 24.86
CA GLU A 138 23.70 3.58 24.47
C GLU A 138 23.50 3.61 22.95
N ILE A 139 24.59 3.70 22.18
CA ILE A 139 24.52 3.72 20.71
C ILE A 139 24.03 2.36 20.18
N GLN A 140 24.51 1.25 20.73
CA GLN A 140 24.09 -0.09 20.34
C GLN A 140 22.60 -0.33 20.63
N GLU A 141 22.10 0.11 21.79
CA GLU A 141 20.69 0.05 22.15
C GLU A 141 19.83 0.90 21.19
N ASP A 142 20.26 2.11 20.83
CA ASP A 142 19.56 2.93 19.84
C ASP A 142 19.48 2.24 18.47
N ILE A 143 20.59 1.68 17.99
CA ILE A 143 20.64 0.92 16.72
C ILE A 143 19.67 -0.28 16.78
N LEU A 144 19.65 -1.02 17.89
CA LEU A 144 18.74 -2.16 18.09
C LEU A 144 17.27 -1.72 18.11
N ASN A 145 16.96 -0.61 18.78
CA ASN A 145 15.61 -0.05 18.81
C ASN A 145 15.15 0.37 17.40
N ARG A 146 16.02 1.04 16.63
CA ARG A 146 15.77 1.39 15.23
C ARG A 146 15.57 0.15 14.36
N LEU A 147 16.35 -0.89 14.57
CA LEU A 147 16.24 -2.17 13.85
C LEU A 147 14.90 -2.86 14.14
N ASN A 148 14.51 -2.94 15.41
CA ASN A 148 13.24 -3.54 15.83
C ASN A 148 12.05 -2.74 15.28
N SER A 149 12.13 -1.41 15.30
CA SER A 149 11.13 -0.52 14.69
C SER A 149 10.98 -0.78 13.19
N ALA A 150 12.09 -0.86 12.45
CA ALA A 150 12.06 -1.16 11.00
C ALA A 150 11.51 -2.57 10.69
N LYS A 151 11.81 -3.58 11.52
CA LYS A 151 11.24 -4.93 11.38
C LYS A 151 9.74 -4.94 11.65
N GLN A 152 9.27 -4.18 12.64
CA GLN A 152 7.86 -4.04 12.92
C GLN A 152 7.12 -3.29 11.81
N GLU A 153 7.73 -2.24 11.25
CA GLU A 153 7.24 -1.51 10.07
C GLU A 153 7.05 -2.46 8.88
N LYS A 154 8.03 -3.32 8.59
CA LYS A 154 7.92 -4.38 7.57
C LYS A 154 6.72 -5.29 7.79
N LYS A 155 6.57 -5.81 9.02
CA LYS A 155 5.47 -6.71 9.38
C LYS A 155 4.10 -6.05 9.22
N ASN A 156 3.99 -4.77 9.58
CA ASN A 156 2.75 -4.01 9.40
C ASN A 156 2.46 -3.80 7.91
N MET A 157 3.47 -3.44 7.11
CA MET A 157 3.33 -3.30 5.66
C MET A 157 2.88 -4.62 5.00
N GLU A 158 3.47 -5.75 5.37
CA GLU A 158 3.07 -7.08 4.85
C GLU A 158 1.62 -7.42 5.19
N LYS A 159 1.12 -7.04 6.38
CA LYS A 159 -0.30 -7.20 6.73
C LYS A 159 -1.20 -6.35 5.86
N THR A 160 -0.85 -5.08 5.67
CA THR A 160 -1.61 -4.16 4.80
C THR A 160 -1.65 -4.69 3.36
N ILE A 161 -0.51 -5.14 2.83
CA ILE A 161 -0.40 -5.77 1.52
C ILE A 161 -1.38 -6.95 1.39
N LYS A 162 -1.37 -7.89 2.36
CA LYS A 162 -2.27 -9.06 2.32
C LYS A 162 -3.74 -8.66 2.34
N ASN A 163 -4.11 -7.67 3.14
CA ASN A 163 -5.48 -7.16 3.19
C ASN A 163 -5.87 -6.52 1.85
N THR A 164 -4.99 -5.72 1.25
CA THR A 164 -5.24 -5.13 -0.07
C THR A 164 -5.33 -6.18 -1.18
N GLU A 165 -4.51 -7.24 -1.15
CA GLU A 165 -4.58 -8.35 -2.10
C GLU A 165 -5.93 -9.07 -2.00
N ARG A 166 -6.39 -9.37 -0.78
CA ARG A 166 -7.71 -9.96 -0.55
C ARG A 166 -8.84 -9.07 -1.05
N ASN A 167 -8.81 -7.78 -0.71
CA ASN A 167 -9.85 -6.83 -1.11
C ASN A 167 -9.91 -6.65 -2.63
N MET A 168 -8.76 -6.63 -3.31
CA MET A 168 -8.73 -6.63 -4.78
C MET A 168 -9.32 -7.91 -5.36
N GLY A 169 -9.07 -9.07 -4.75
CA GLY A 169 -9.67 -10.35 -5.16
C GLY A 169 -11.19 -10.29 -5.14
N ILE A 170 -11.76 -9.92 -3.99
CA ILE A 170 -13.21 -9.77 -3.81
C ILE A 170 -13.80 -8.74 -4.79
N TYR A 171 -13.09 -7.62 -4.98
CA TYR A 171 -13.53 -6.59 -5.92
C TYR A 171 -13.56 -7.12 -7.36
N PHE A 172 -12.54 -7.87 -7.80
CA PHE A 172 -12.51 -8.45 -9.14
C PHE A 172 -13.60 -9.52 -9.35
N GLU A 173 -13.86 -10.35 -8.35
CA GLU A 173 -14.95 -11.33 -8.39
C GLU A 173 -16.29 -10.64 -8.57
N ARG A 174 -16.55 -9.57 -7.80
CA ARG A 174 -17.78 -8.78 -7.93
C ARG A 174 -17.92 -8.15 -9.32
N GLU A 175 -16.85 -7.59 -9.89
CA GLU A 175 -16.91 -7.03 -11.26
C GLU A 175 -17.20 -8.11 -12.32
N GLU A 176 -16.72 -9.34 -12.11
CA GLU A 176 -17.04 -10.46 -12.99
C GLU A 176 -18.51 -10.89 -12.86
N GLU A 177 -19.02 -10.99 -11.62
CA GLU A 177 -20.43 -11.31 -11.35
C GLU A 177 -21.38 -10.26 -11.93
N GLU A 178 -21.11 -8.97 -11.71
CA GLU A 178 -21.90 -7.88 -12.28
C GLU A 178 -21.91 -7.91 -13.82
N LEU A 179 -20.77 -8.25 -14.45
CA LEU A 179 -20.70 -8.40 -15.90
C LEU A 179 -21.52 -9.61 -16.38
N ILE A 180 -21.43 -10.74 -15.69
CA ILE A 180 -22.20 -11.95 -16.04
C ILE A 180 -23.69 -11.67 -15.94
N GLN A 181 -24.15 -11.09 -14.82
CA GLN A 181 -25.56 -10.75 -14.62
C GLN A 181 -26.07 -9.83 -15.73
N LYS A 182 -25.30 -8.78 -16.06
CA LYS A 182 -25.65 -7.89 -17.17
C LYS A 182 -25.73 -8.63 -18.52
N GLN A 183 -24.83 -9.58 -18.76
CA GLN A 183 -24.81 -10.36 -20.01
C GLN A 183 -26.02 -11.30 -20.08
N ASP A 184 -26.43 -11.89 -18.97
CA ASP A 184 -27.64 -12.72 -18.86
C ASP A 184 -28.90 -11.87 -19.11
N ASP A 185 -29.02 -10.70 -18.47
CA ASP A 185 -30.12 -9.74 -18.72
C ASP A 185 -30.18 -9.32 -20.20
N GLU A 186 -29.02 -9.09 -20.84
CA GLU A 186 -28.95 -8.79 -22.27
C GLU A 186 -29.41 -9.96 -23.15
N PHE A 187 -29.17 -11.21 -22.75
CA PHE A 187 -29.68 -12.39 -23.46
C PHE A 187 -31.19 -12.54 -23.31
N GLU A 188 -31.73 -12.32 -22.10
CA GLU A 188 -33.17 -12.36 -21.85
C GLU A 188 -33.90 -11.31 -22.69
N GLN A 189 -33.46 -10.05 -22.63
CA GLN A 189 -34.02 -8.97 -23.46
C GLN A 189 -33.88 -9.25 -24.96
N PHE A 190 -32.76 -9.86 -25.37
CA PHE A 190 -32.58 -10.26 -26.76
C PHE A 190 -33.65 -11.29 -27.15
N ASN A 191 -33.84 -12.36 -26.38
CA ASN A 191 -34.84 -13.39 -26.68
C ASN A 191 -36.27 -12.82 -26.67
N GLU A 192 -36.64 -12.03 -25.66
CA GLU A 192 -37.93 -11.35 -25.60
C GLU A 192 -38.18 -10.47 -26.85
N SER A 193 -37.16 -9.75 -27.31
CA SER A 193 -37.27 -8.92 -28.50
C SER A 193 -37.49 -9.74 -29.78
N TRP A 194 -36.93 -10.95 -29.84
CA TRP A 194 -37.08 -11.87 -30.98
C TRP A 194 -38.41 -12.61 -30.97
N GLU A 195 -38.90 -12.95 -29.79
CA GLU A 195 -40.22 -13.54 -29.59
C GLU A 195 -41.35 -12.51 -29.74
N SER A 196 -41.04 -11.22 -29.63
CA SER A 196 -42.04 -10.16 -29.78
C SER A 196 -42.79 -10.23 -31.11
N GLU A 197 -44.10 -9.98 -31.06
CA GLU A 197 -44.97 -10.01 -32.24
C GLU A 197 -44.48 -9.04 -33.34
N LYS A 198 -43.95 -7.88 -32.93
CA LYS A 198 -43.39 -6.89 -33.84
C LYS A 198 -42.22 -7.46 -34.66
N LYS A 199 -41.38 -8.31 -34.07
CA LYS A 199 -40.27 -8.95 -34.78
C LYS A 199 -40.78 -10.07 -35.67
N GLN A 200 -41.70 -10.91 -35.18
CA GLN A 200 -42.32 -11.98 -35.96
C GLN A 200 -43.07 -11.45 -37.21
N ARG A 201 -43.76 -10.31 -37.10
CA ARG A 201 -44.44 -9.65 -38.23
C ARG A 201 -43.51 -9.30 -39.40
N ASN A 202 -42.21 -9.16 -39.18
CA ASN A 202 -41.27 -8.92 -40.28
C ASN A 202 -41.09 -10.15 -41.17
N TYR A 203 -41.28 -11.35 -40.62
CA TYR A 203 -41.13 -12.62 -41.32
C TYR A 203 -42.48 -13.21 -41.77
N ASN A 204 -43.58 -12.86 -41.11
CA ASN A 204 -44.93 -13.39 -41.41
C ASN A 204 -45.66 -12.73 -42.62
N LYS A 205 -44.97 -11.97 -43.47
CA LYS A 205 -45.61 -11.27 -44.61
C LYS A 205 -45.81 -12.19 -45.80
N THR A 206 -47.04 -12.52 -46.16
CA THR A 206 -47.36 -13.34 -47.36
C THR A 206 -46.90 -12.66 -48.65
N SER A 207 -46.48 -13.45 -49.65
CA SER A 207 -46.15 -12.88 -50.96
C SER A 207 -47.40 -12.35 -51.67
N GLU A 208 -47.20 -11.41 -52.58
CA GLU A 208 -48.28 -10.91 -53.43
C GLU A 208 -48.90 -12.03 -54.27
N GLN A 209 -48.11 -13.00 -54.73
CA GLN A 209 -48.62 -14.12 -55.51
C GLN A 209 -49.55 -15.01 -54.69
N LEU A 210 -49.20 -15.30 -53.43
CA LEU A 210 -50.06 -16.04 -52.52
C LEU A 210 -51.37 -15.29 -52.24
N ARG A 211 -51.29 -13.97 -51.99
CA ARG A 211 -52.47 -13.11 -51.81
C ARG A 211 -53.38 -13.11 -53.03
N LEU A 212 -52.80 -13.05 -54.23
CA LEU A 212 -53.53 -13.11 -55.50
C LEU A 212 -54.24 -14.45 -55.69
N LEU A 213 -53.56 -15.58 -55.44
CA LEU A 213 -54.15 -16.91 -55.56
C LEU A 213 -55.31 -17.12 -54.58
N ARG A 214 -55.18 -16.64 -53.33
CA ARG A 214 -56.26 -16.66 -52.34
C ARG A 214 -57.45 -15.82 -52.80
N THR A 215 -57.20 -14.58 -53.24
CA THR A 215 -58.24 -13.68 -53.75
C THR A 215 -58.93 -14.28 -55.00
N GLN A 216 -58.18 -14.96 -55.87
CA GLN A 216 -58.72 -15.61 -57.06
C GLN A 216 -59.60 -16.81 -56.69
N ALA A 217 -59.17 -17.64 -55.73
CA ALA A 217 -59.98 -18.74 -55.21
C ALA A 217 -61.31 -18.22 -54.65
N ASP A 218 -61.28 -17.17 -53.82
CA ASP A 218 -62.49 -16.55 -53.27
C ASP A 218 -63.44 -16.04 -54.36
N LYS A 219 -62.91 -15.38 -55.39
CA LYS A 219 -63.70 -14.89 -56.53
C LYS A 219 -64.33 -16.02 -57.33
N LEU A 220 -63.59 -17.11 -57.59
CA LEU A 220 -64.09 -18.28 -58.31
C LEU A 220 -65.18 -19.01 -57.50
N LEU A 221 -65.01 -19.09 -56.18
CA LEU A 221 -66.00 -19.64 -55.27
C LEU A 221 -67.31 -18.84 -55.28
N LEU A 222 -67.22 -17.51 -55.22
CA LEU A 222 -68.38 -16.61 -55.34
C LEU A 222 -69.10 -16.77 -56.68
N ASN A 223 -68.36 -17.01 -57.76
CA ASN A 223 -68.89 -17.26 -59.10
C ASN A 223 -69.39 -18.71 -59.31
N LYS A 224 -69.40 -19.55 -58.27
CA LYS A 224 -69.81 -20.97 -58.30
C LYS A 224 -68.96 -21.86 -59.22
N GLN A 225 -67.72 -21.45 -59.51
CA GLN A 225 -66.73 -22.24 -60.26
C GLN A 225 -65.89 -23.08 -59.28
N TYR A 226 -66.52 -24.13 -58.75
CA TYR A 226 -65.98 -24.89 -57.62
C TYR A 226 -64.69 -25.66 -57.96
N GLN A 227 -64.57 -26.21 -59.17
CA GLN A 227 -63.40 -27.01 -59.56
C GLN A 227 -62.15 -26.14 -59.72
N GLU A 228 -62.28 -24.99 -60.39
CA GLU A 228 -61.21 -24.03 -60.58
C GLU A 228 -60.80 -23.37 -59.27
N SER A 229 -61.77 -23.08 -58.39
CA SER A 229 -61.50 -22.61 -57.03
C SER A 229 -60.64 -23.61 -56.25
N ALA A 230 -61.00 -24.90 -56.28
CA ALA A 230 -60.25 -25.94 -55.58
C ALA A 230 -58.81 -26.08 -56.11
N ILE A 231 -58.60 -25.91 -57.42
CA ILE A 231 -57.26 -25.92 -58.03
C ILE A 231 -56.44 -24.70 -57.56
N CYS A 232 -57.04 -23.51 -57.53
CA CYS A 232 -56.38 -22.29 -57.05
C CYS A 232 -56.02 -22.39 -55.57
N GLU A 233 -56.91 -22.94 -54.76
CA GLU A 233 -56.70 -23.16 -53.33
C GLU A 233 -55.57 -24.16 -53.08
N LYS A 234 -55.53 -25.28 -53.81
CA LYS A 234 -54.43 -26.26 -53.71
C LYS A 234 -53.09 -25.61 -54.01
N LYS A 235 -53.00 -24.82 -55.08
CA LYS A 235 -51.77 -24.07 -55.45
C LYS A 235 -51.40 -23.04 -54.38
N ALA A 236 -52.39 -22.36 -53.79
CA ALA A 236 -52.15 -21.42 -52.71
C ALA A 236 -51.59 -22.13 -51.46
N ASN A 237 -52.15 -23.29 -51.08
CA ASN A 237 -51.68 -24.09 -49.95
C ASN A 237 -50.24 -24.59 -50.16
N GLU A 238 -49.91 -25.06 -51.37
CA GLU A 238 -48.54 -25.48 -51.73
C GLU A 238 -47.55 -24.32 -51.62
N LEU A 239 -47.91 -23.14 -52.15
CA LEU A 239 -47.08 -21.94 -52.10
C LEU A 239 -46.91 -21.42 -50.66
N GLU A 240 -47.98 -21.42 -49.87
CA GLU A 240 -47.95 -21.02 -48.46
C GLU A 240 -46.99 -21.90 -47.64
N MET A 241 -47.04 -23.22 -47.83
CA MET A 241 -46.13 -24.14 -47.15
C MET A 241 -44.67 -23.86 -47.50
N MET A 242 -44.36 -23.62 -48.79
CA MET A 242 -43.00 -23.28 -49.23
C MET A 242 -42.54 -21.94 -48.65
N GLU A 243 -43.37 -20.90 -48.71
CA GLU A 243 -43.05 -19.59 -48.16
C GLU A 243 -42.85 -19.65 -46.64
N MET A 244 -43.71 -20.36 -45.92
CA MET A 244 -43.61 -20.51 -44.47
C MET A 244 -42.28 -21.17 -44.09
N MET A 245 -41.88 -22.24 -44.80
CA MET A 245 -40.60 -22.91 -44.58
C MET A 245 -39.42 -21.97 -44.87
N GLN A 246 -39.46 -21.23 -45.98
CA GLN A 246 -38.41 -20.28 -46.35
C GLN A 246 -38.27 -19.17 -45.31
N LYS A 247 -39.38 -18.53 -44.91
CA LYS A 247 -39.40 -17.46 -43.91
C LYS A 247 -38.91 -17.93 -42.54
N ASN A 248 -39.28 -19.15 -42.15
CA ASN A 248 -38.77 -19.75 -40.93
C ASN A 248 -37.24 -19.95 -41.00
N ASN A 249 -36.72 -20.43 -42.13
CA ASN A 249 -35.28 -20.57 -42.32
C ASN A 249 -34.55 -19.23 -42.29
N GLU A 250 -35.09 -18.20 -42.95
CA GLU A 250 -34.56 -16.83 -42.93
C GLU A 250 -34.54 -16.26 -41.51
N MET A 251 -35.65 -16.41 -40.76
CA MET A 251 -35.74 -15.97 -39.38
C MET A 251 -34.69 -16.66 -38.48
N ASN A 252 -34.54 -17.99 -38.61
CA ASN A 252 -33.57 -18.76 -37.84
C ASN A 252 -32.12 -18.37 -38.17
N TYR A 253 -31.85 -18.11 -39.44
CA TYR A 253 -30.55 -17.62 -39.89
C TYR A 253 -30.23 -16.24 -39.29
N ASP A 254 -31.17 -15.29 -39.39
CA ASP A 254 -30.99 -13.94 -38.85
C ASP A 254 -30.85 -13.93 -37.33
N TYR A 255 -31.65 -14.75 -36.63
CA TYR A 255 -31.55 -14.95 -35.19
C TYR A 255 -30.16 -15.46 -34.81
N SER A 256 -29.69 -16.53 -35.48
CA SER A 256 -28.38 -17.14 -35.21
C SER A 256 -27.23 -16.16 -35.44
N ASN A 257 -27.27 -15.40 -36.54
CA ASN A 257 -26.28 -14.38 -36.87
C ASN A 257 -26.27 -13.25 -35.83
N SER A 258 -27.46 -12.81 -35.40
CA SER A 258 -27.58 -11.75 -34.39
C SER A 258 -27.11 -12.22 -33.00
N LEU A 259 -27.43 -13.47 -32.63
CA LEU A 259 -26.97 -14.10 -31.40
C LEU A 259 -25.44 -14.25 -31.39
N GLN A 260 -24.85 -14.62 -32.53
CA GLN A 260 -23.39 -14.68 -32.67
C GLN A 260 -22.76 -13.31 -32.42
N LYS A 261 -23.29 -12.23 -33.01
CA LYS A 261 -22.79 -10.86 -32.78
C LYS A 261 -22.87 -10.45 -31.31
N LEU A 262 -23.96 -10.83 -30.61
CA LEU A 262 -24.11 -10.58 -29.19
C LEU A 262 -23.04 -11.33 -28.37
N ARG A 263 -22.82 -12.62 -28.66
CA ARG A 263 -21.76 -13.42 -28.02
C ARG A 263 -20.37 -12.85 -28.27
N GLU A 264 -20.09 -12.37 -29.47
CA GLU A 264 -18.82 -11.72 -29.81
C GLU A 264 -18.63 -10.41 -29.03
N LYS A 265 -19.69 -9.63 -28.83
CA LYS A 265 -19.67 -8.43 -27.97
C LYS A 265 -19.34 -8.82 -26.53
N HIS A 266 -20.05 -9.78 -25.95
CA HIS A 266 -19.82 -10.26 -24.58
C HIS A 266 -18.39 -10.78 -24.37
N ALA A 267 -17.88 -11.56 -25.33
CA ALA A 267 -16.50 -12.06 -25.28
C ALA A 267 -15.46 -10.92 -25.30
N LYS A 268 -15.71 -9.86 -26.08
CA LYS A 268 -14.84 -8.67 -26.09
C LYS A 268 -14.87 -7.94 -24.75
N GLU A 269 -16.04 -7.76 -24.15
CA GLU A 269 -16.19 -7.12 -22.84
C GLU A 269 -15.45 -7.90 -21.74
N GLN A 270 -15.63 -9.23 -21.69
CA GLN A 270 -14.90 -10.09 -20.76
C GLN A 270 -13.39 -10.01 -20.95
N LYS A 271 -12.91 -9.98 -22.20
CA LYS A 271 -11.49 -9.83 -22.51
C LYS A 271 -10.95 -8.48 -22.02
N VAL A 272 -11.69 -7.39 -22.21
CA VAL A 272 -11.32 -6.06 -21.74
C VAL A 272 -11.28 -6.03 -20.21
N LEU A 273 -12.29 -6.58 -19.53
CA LEU A 273 -12.34 -6.66 -18.07
C LEU A 273 -11.12 -7.42 -17.52
N LYS A 274 -10.85 -8.64 -18.01
CA LYS A 274 -9.68 -9.44 -17.62
C LYS A 274 -8.36 -8.72 -17.89
N GLY A 275 -8.27 -8.01 -19.02
CA GLY A 275 -7.13 -7.16 -19.35
C GLY A 275 -6.90 -6.07 -18.31
N ARG A 276 -7.96 -5.37 -17.91
CA ARG A 276 -7.92 -4.31 -16.89
C ARG A 276 -7.53 -4.86 -15.51
N GLN A 277 -8.12 -5.97 -15.09
CA GLN A 277 -7.79 -6.63 -13.83
C GLN A 277 -6.33 -7.09 -13.80
N LYS A 278 -5.82 -7.68 -14.90
CA LYS A 278 -4.42 -8.07 -15.03
C LYS A 278 -3.49 -6.87 -14.89
N MET A 279 -3.80 -5.75 -15.54
CA MET A 279 -3.01 -4.51 -15.44
C MET A 279 -2.95 -4.01 -13.98
N ARG A 280 -4.10 -3.92 -13.30
CA ARG A 280 -4.16 -3.53 -11.89
C ARG A 280 -3.35 -4.46 -10.99
N ARG A 281 -3.41 -5.79 -11.22
CA ARG A 281 -2.58 -6.77 -10.49
C ARG A 281 -1.09 -6.51 -10.73
N THR A 282 -0.67 -6.27 -11.97
CA THR A 282 0.75 -6.01 -12.28
C THR A 282 1.26 -4.72 -11.65
N GLU A 283 0.46 -3.65 -11.68
CA GLU A 283 0.78 -2.37 -11.03
C GLU A 283 0.93 -2.57 -9.53
N PHE A 284 -0.03 -3.25 -8.90
CA PHE A 284 0.02 -3.56 -7.48
C PHE A 284 1.27 -4.38 -7.11
N ILE A 285 1.61 -5.43 -7.88
CA ILE A 285 2.81 -6.24 -7.63
C ILE A 285 4.07 -5.39 -7.75
N SER A 286 4.14 -4.51 -8.75
CA SER A 286 5.26 -3.58 -8.93
C SER A 286 5.42 -2.66 -7.72
N ILE A 287 4.34 -2.03 -7.27
CA ILE A 287 4.32 -1.15 -6.10
C ILE A 287 4.74 -1.94 -4.86
N LYS A 288 4.11 -3.10 -4.61
CA LYS A 288 4.43 -4.01 -3.50
C LYS A 288 5.93 -4.31 -3.42
N ASN A 289 6.51 -4.76 -4.53
CA ASN A 289 7.93 -5.13 -4.57
C ASN A 289 8.84 -3.91 -4.37
N SER A 290 8.45 -2.74 -4.88
CA SER A 290 9.21 -1.50 -4.70
C SER A 290 9.23 -1.04 -3.24
N GLU A 291 8.10 -1.09 -2.54
CA GLU A 291 7.98 -0.68 -1.13
C GLU A 291 8.69 -1.66 -0.20
N LEU A 292 8.50 -2.97 -0.41
CA LEU A 292 9.22 -4.00 0.37
C LEU A 292 10.73 -3.85 0.22
N LYS A 293 11.22 -3.61 -1.01
CA LYS A 293 12.64 -3.40 -1.27
C LYS A 293 13.21 -2.18 -0.52
N LYS A 294 12.43 -1.09 -0.39
CA LYS A 294 12.85 0.09 0.38
C LYS A 294 13.05 -0.25 1.86
N ILE A 295 12.09 -0.96 2.46
CA ILE A 295 12.18 -1.38 3.87
C ILE A 295 13.31 -2.40 4.06
N ASP A 296 13.45 -3.38 3.18
CA ASP A 296 14.55 -4.36 3.26
C ASP A 296 15.92 -3.67 3.16
N SER A 297 16.05 -2.68 2.28
CA SER A 297 17.28 -1.87 2.18
C SER A 297 17.54 -1.06 3.46
N LYS A 298 16.49 -0.55 4.12
CA LYS A 298 16.59 0.16 5.41
C LYS A 298 17.06 -0.80 6.51
N ILE A 299 16.46 -1.99 6.60
CA ILE A 299 16.85 -3.03 7.56
C ILE A 299 18.31 -3.43 7.35
N ALA A 300 18.70 -3.75 6.10
CA ALA A 300 20.07 -4.15 5.79
C ALA A 300 21.10 -3.07 6.16
N LYS A 301 20.79 -1.78 5.93
CA LYS A 301 21.66 -0.67 6.34
C LYS A 301 21.85 -0.61 7.86
N ILE A 302 20.78 -0.78 8.62
CA ILE A 302 20.83 -0.77 10.09
C ILE A 302 21.55 -2.01 10.62
N GLU A 303 21.36 -3.18 9.99
CA GLU A 303 22.08 -4.41 10.35
C GLU A 303 23.59 -4.26 10.14
N VAL A 304 24.01 -3.63 9.04
CA VAL A 304 25.42 -3.30 8.80
C VAL A 304 25.94 -2.27 9.82
N GLU A 305 25.13 -1.27 10.19
CA GLU A 305 25.45 -0.30 11.25
C GLU A 305 25.68 -1.01 12.60
N TYR A 306 24.80 -1.96 12.94
CA TYR A 306 24.88 -2.78 14.14
C TYR A 306 26.14 -3.66 14.14
N GLN A 307 26.43 -4.36 13.04
CA GLN A 307 27.65 -5.18 12.92
C GLN A 307 28.91 -4.33 13.10
N LYS A 308 28.97 -3.14 12.46
CA LYS A 308 30.09 -2.21 12.61
C LYS A 308 30.24 -1.69 14.04
N SER A 309 29.13 -1.56 14.79
CA SER A 309 29.17 -1.14 16.19
C SER A 309 29.78 -2.19 17.13
N ASN A 310 29.83 -3.46 16.72
CA ASN A 310 30.45 -4.55 17.47
C ASN A 310 31.96 -4.69 17.19
N GLU A 311 32.48 -4.01 16.17
CA GLU A 311 33.90 -4.08 15.80
C GLU A 311 34.79 -3.36 16.83
N PRO A 312 35.94 -3.93 17.22
CA PRO A 312 36.86 -3.30 18.19
C PRO A 312 37.32 -1.89 17.77
N TYR A 313 37.40 -1.64 16.45
CA TYR A 313 37.75 -0.34 15.90
C TYR A 313 36.73 0.75 16.26
N PHE A 314 35.45 0.41 16.29
CA PHE A 314 34.38 1.35 16.63
C PHE A 314 34.46 1.78 18.09
N ILE A 315 34.66 0.82 19.00
CA ILE A 315 34.86 1.06 20.44
C ILE A 315 36.07 1.96 20.66
N ASN A 316 37.20 1.66 19.99
CA ASN A 316 38.41 2.47 20.06
C ASN A 316 38.22 3.89 19.49
N ARG A 317 37.38 4.06 18.46
CA ARG A 317 37.05 5.37 17.91
C ARG A 317 36.24 6.22 18.90
N ILE A 318 35.25 5.63 19.56
CA ILE A 318 34.47 6.31 20.61
C ILE A 318 35.38 6.66 21.79
N ARG A 319 36.22 5.74 22.24
CA ARG A 319 37.21 5.98 23.31
C ARG A 319 38.14 7.16 23.00
N LYS A 320 38.73 7.19 21.80
CA LYS A 320 39.59 8.31 21.34
C LYS A 320 38.84 9.64 21.24
N SER A 321 37.56 9.62 20.91
CA SER A 321 36.76 10.86 20.86
C SER A 321 36.59 11.49 22.23
N PHE A 322 36.46 10.68 23.29
CA PHE A 322 36.44 11.15 24.68
C PHE A 322 37.78 11.71 25.14
N GLU A 323 38.89 11.10 24.71
CA GLU A 323 40.23 11.60 25.01
C GLU A 323 40.45 13.01 24.44
N LEU A 324 39.96 13.27 23.22
CA LEU A 324 40.09 14.56 22.53
C LEU A 324 39.20 15.67 23.11
N THR A 325 38.04 15.33 23.67
CA THR A 325 37.13 16.32 24.29
C THR A 325 37.63 16.75 25.66
N SER A 326 38.18 15.83 26.47
CA SER A 326 38.71 16.17 27.80
C SER A 326 40.01 16.99 27.75
N SER A 327 40.72 17.03 26.62
CA SER A 327 41.96 17.80 26.46
C SER A 327 41.77 19.21 25.90
N LYS A 328 40.54 19.58 25.49
CA LYS A 328 40.27 20.90 24.87
C LYS A 328 39.75 21.96 25.82
N ASP A 329 39.44 21.61 27.08
CA ASP A 329 38.88 22.56 28.04
C ASP A 329 39.90 23.55 28.64
N GLU A 330 41.20 23.44 28.33
CA GLU A 330 42.21 24.36 28.89
C GLU A 330 42.88 25.33 27.91
N GLN A 331 42.70 25.23 26.58
CA GLN A 331 43.50 26.09 25.68
C GLN A 331 42.85 26.75 24.47
N ASN A 332 41.55 26.65 24.17
CA ASN A 332 40.99 27.50 23.11
C ASN A 332 39.48 27.76 23.24
N LYS A 333 39.12 28.88 23.88
CA LYS A 333 37.87 29.62 23.63
C LYS A 333 37.94 30.40 22.30
N GLU A 334 38.43 29.77 21.24
CA GLU A 334 38.14 30.29 19.91
C GLU A 334 36.78 29.74 19.50
N THR A 335 35.81 30.65 19.47
CA THR A 335 34.46 30.52 18.94
C THR A 335 34.34 29.39 17.90
N PRO A 336 33.31 28.52 17.99
CA PRO A 336 33.03 27.60 16.91
C PRO A 336 32.76 28.44 15.67
N ARG A 337 33.74 28.52 14.75
CA ARG A 337 33.51 28.99 13.39
C ARG A 337 32.39 28.11 12.88
N ALA A 338 31.21 28.69 12.78
CA ALA A 338 30.06 28.08 12.14
C ALA A 338 30.60 27.38 10.90
N ARG A 339 30.42 26.06 10.84
CA ARG A 339 30.65 25.33 9.59
C ARG A 339 29.71 25.98 8.61
N VAL A 340 30.24 26.91 7.82
CA VAL A 340 29.62 27.38 6.60
C VAL A 340 29.46 26.09 5.82
N TYR A 341 28.24 25.55 5.85
CA TYR A 341 27.81 24.58 4.89
C TYR A 341 28.11 25.23 3.56
N ARG A 342 29.19 24.79 2.91
CA ARG A 342 29.33 24.98 1.47
C ARG A 342 28.11 24.27 0.91
N ASN A 343 27.06 25.04 0.69
CA ASN A 343 26.00 24.70 -0.23
C ASN A 343 26.73 24.33 -1.51
N VAL A 344 26.89 23.02 -1.73
CA VAL A 344 27.28 22.48 -3.02
C VAL A 344 26.23 23.04 -3.96
N GLY A 345 26.65 23.99 -4.80
CA GLY A 345 25.78 24.89 -5.52
C GLY A 345 24.65 24.11 -6.17
N LYS A 346 23.42 24.36 -5.71
CA LYS A 346 22.28 24.29 -6.61
C LYS A 346 22.63 25.31 -7.69
N LYS A 347 23.09 24.84 -8.84
CA LYS A 347 23.18 25.69 -10.03
C LYS A 347 21.79 26.29 -10.17
N ASP A 348 21.68 27.61 -10.10
CA ASP A 348 20.45 28.28 -10.47
C ASP A 348 20.11 27.78 -11.87
N ILE A 349 18.96 27.13 -11.98
CA ILE A 349 18.44 26.66 -13.26
C ILE A 349 18.07 27.94 -14.00
N ILE A 350 18.97 28.42 -14.86
CA ILE A 350 18.70 29.53 -15.77
C ILE A 350 17.68 28.99 -16.77
N VAL A 351 16.40 29.26 -16.51
CA VAL A 351 15.26 28.84 -17.35
C VAL A 351 15.47 29.29 -18.81
N ALA A 352 16.19 30.40 -19.02
CA ALA A 352 16.52 30.92 -20.35
C ALA A 352 17.52 30.06 -21.16
N GLU A 353 18.24 29.11 -20.55
CA GLU A 353 19.11 28.15 -21.27
C GLU A 353 18.37 26.88 -21.72
N PHE A 354 17.11 26.69 -21.31
CA PHE A 354 16.28 25.66 -21.89
C PHE A 354 15.80 26.13 -23.26
N ASN A 355 16.18 25.41 -24.30
CA ASN A 355 15.58 25.56 -25.64
C ASN A 355 14.08 25.30 -25.52
N GLU A 356 13.29 26.36 -25.35
CA GLU A 356 11.84 26.30 -25.41
C GLU A 356 11.45 25.97 -26.85
N ILE A 357 11.03 24.73 -27.10
CA ILE A 357 10.39 24.36 -28.35
C ILE A 357 9.05 25.11 -28.37
N PRO A 358 8.83 26.05 -29.32
CA PRO A 358 7.55 26.75 -29.39
C PRO A 358 6.47 25.72 -29.70
N LEU A 359 5.62 25.47 -28.72
CA LEU A 359 4.46 24.60 -28.90
C LEU A 359 3.51 25.29 -29.89
N PRO A 360 2.91 24.55 -30.83
CA PRO A 360 1.92 25.13 -31.72
C PRO A 360 0.77 25.70 -30.88
N PRO A 361 0.21 26.86 -31.28
CA PRO A 361 -0.86 27.50 -30.54
C PRO A 361 -2.00 26.51 -30.35
N LEU A 362 -2.45 26.37 -29.09
CA LEU A 362 -3.64 25.59 -28.79
C LEU A 362 -4.77 26.17 -29.65
N ARG A 363 -5.32 25.37 -30.56
CA ARG A 363 -6.50 25.73 -31.36
C ARG A 363 -7.75 25.32 -30.57
N PRO A 364 -8.31 26.16 -29.69
CA PRO A 364 -9.50 25.80 -28.90
C PRO A 364 -10.69 25.45 -29.81
N GLU A 365 -10.72 26.00 -31.02
CA GLU A 365 -11.74 25.76 -32.04
C GLU A 365 -11.84 24.28 -32.44
N GLU A 366 -10.71 23.56 -32.55
CA GLU A 366 -10.71 22.13 -32.89
C GLU A 366 -11.21 21.25 -31.74
N ARG A 367 -10.97 21.66 -30.48
CA ARG A 367 -11.51 20.95 -29.30
C ARG A 367 -13.02 21.14 -29.18
N ILE A 368 -13.51 22.35 -29.41
CA ILE A 368 -14.95 22.64 -29.42
C ILE A 368 -15.62 21.89 -30.58
N TYR A 369 -14.99 21.84 -31.76
CA TYR A 369 -15.52 21.11 -32.91
C TYR A 369 -15.58 19.59 -32.68
N LYS A 370 -14.53 18.97 -32.13
CA LYS A 370 -14.55 17.54 -31.77
C LYS A 370 -15.58 17.22 -30.68
N ALA A 371 -15.67 18.05 -29.64
CA ALA A 371 -16.64 17.84 -28.56
C ALA A 371 -18.10 18.04 -29.02
N THR A 372 -18.35 19.00 -29.91
CA THR A 372 -19.69 19.23 -30.48
C THR A 372 -20.08 18.20 -31.54
N MET A 373 -19.14 17.72 -32.37
CA MET A 373 -19.36 16.61 -33.30
C MET A 373 -19.69 15.30 -32.56
N LEU A 374 -18.95 14.95 -31.50
CA LEU A 374 -19.22 13.76 -30.68
C LEU A 374 -20.59 13.82 -29.98
N ARG A 375 -21.02 15.02 -29.55
CA ARG A 375 -22.37 15.20 -28.98
C ARG A 375 -23.48 15.14 -30.02
N LYS A 376 -23.26 15.71 -31.22
CA LYS A 376 -24.23 15.67 -32.32
C LYS A 376 -24.39 14.26 -32.91
N SER A 377 -23.32 13.47 -32.98
CA SER A 377 -23.42 12.07 -33.43
C SER A 377 -24.13 11.15 -32.43
N ALA A 378 -24.17 11.51 -31.15
CA ALA A 378 -24.86 10.72 -30.11
C ALA A 378 -26.36 11.03 -30.00
N THR A 379 -26.86 12.11 -30.62
CA THR A 379 -28.27 12.54 -30.54
C THR A 379 -29.05 12.40 -31.85
N ILE A 380 -28.42 11.97 -32.94
CA ILE A 380 -29.14 11.63 -34.18
C ILE A 380 -29.73 10.23 -34.00
N THR A 381 -30.96 10.19 -33.48
CA THR A 381 -31.82 9.01 -33.63
C THR A 381 -32.04 8.73 -35.12
N PRO A 382 -31.98 7.47 -35.57
CA PRO A 382 -32.10 7.14 -36.99
C PRO A 382 -33.50 7.54 -37.49
N ARG A 383 -33.54 8.55 -38.37
CA ARG A 383 -34.73 8.95 -39.10
C ARG A 383 -35.15 7.78 -39.99
N ARG A 384 -36.29 7.16 -39.68
CA ARG A 384 -36.96 6.16 -40.52
C ARG A 384 -37.08 6.71 -41.94
N MET A 385 -36.28 6.21 -42.86
CA MET A 385 -36.52 6.36 -44.29
C MET A 385 -37.69 5.43 -44.62
N SER A 386 -38.88 6.00 -44.79
CA SER A 386 -40.00 5.34 -45.46
C SER A 386 -39.66 5.21 -46.94
N SER A 387 -39.25 4.01 -47.35
CA SER A 387 -39.15 3.64 -48.77
C SER A 387 -40.57 3.36 -49.26
N ASN A 388 -41.14 4.31 -50.00
CA ASN A 388 -42.19 4.02 -50.97
C ASN A 388 -41.52 3.38 -52.18
N TYR A 389 -41.73 2.07 -52.37
CA TYR A 389 -41.84 1.40 -53.66
C TYR A 389 -42.59 0.09 -53.44
#